data_AF-A0A7C1CF28-F1
#
_entry.id   AF-A0A7C1CF28-F1
#
_cell.length_a   1.000
_cell.length_b   1.000
_cell.length_c   1.000
_cell.angle_alpha   90.00
_cell.angle_beta   90.00
_cell.angle_gamma   90.00
#
_symmetry.space_group_name_H-M   'P 1'
#
loop_
_entity.id
_entity.type
_entity.pdbx_description
1 polymer ?
#
loop_
_entity_poly.entity_id
_entity_poly.type
_entity_poly.pdbx_seq_one_letter_code
_entity_poly.pdbx_strand_id
1 'polypeptide(L)'
;DKGSVFFMSVELSQQPDCEYIELVNLTPREVNLGGWSVEGPSMEGWPASIPLGTVIPSYGHLVLCVDKDDSQSGINNNGISFLSVWGKEGLAAELHFLRSITPSSDLLSDSVFPNGNIITLKDPMGHIVDTVEYFIGSLRPNISLEKSDPSYVFDSNANGVPDNWYLSKSEKGGTPGLPNDNDGMKEKIGGQTIEHDVTEVFVRNKKFSSPGDIAFVPLSSEEWRSIPLEDAAKVADRLTVFGLRLEAEGHIVQGSEGGWRLVQRAFPYTDHFESGTADSIGIWRWEAKDGLKDGYYTLRIFGGEEEEISASIRLADGTWTAFTPSLTPGPNGGILFGNIEVGTGSAISTPKGVMELKIKNTSKTGAAHFDFIRLDPLNYIDGKININTASSRVLSVLPGIDEQIADSIIGNRVFGNKNNLGLGIGDIISEGVLGSEESVRKLKFKQISNLITVRSGIYRIIVTGQVLEDNKILSEKKIWAVFER
;
A
#
# COMPACT_ATOMS: atom_id res chain seq x y z
N ASP A 1 58.72 33.76 -30.89
CA ASP A 1 58.13 32.44 -31.16
C ASP A 1 56.68 32.39 -30.72
N LYS A 2 55.76 32.38 -31.70
CA LYS A 2 54.33 32.17 -31.44
C LYS A 2 54.06 30.68 -31.64
N GLY A 3 54.16 29.91 -30.57
CA GLY A 3 53.75 28.52 -30.58
C GLY A 3 52.24 28.43 -30.78
N SER A 4 51.81 27.64 -31.75
CA SER A 4 50.40 27.25 -31.90
C SER A 4 50.29 25.79 -31.49
N VAL A 5 49.32 25.50 -30.62
CA VAL A 5 48.97 24.14 -30.20
C VAL A 5 47.81 23.69 -31.08
N PHE A 6 47.91 22.47 -31.61
CA PHE A 6 46.86 21.82 -32.39
C PHE A 6 46.49 20.50 -31.70
N PHE A 7 45.19 20.23 -31.57
CA PHE A 7 44.68 18.94 -31.11
C PHE A 7 44.62 17.98 -32.31
N MET A 8 45.24 16.80 -32.17
CA MET A 8 45.33 15.79 -33.24
C MET A 8 43.97 15.09 -33.48
N SER A 9 43.21 14.90 -32.40
CA SER A 9 41.80 14.55 -32.40
C SER A 9 41.22 14.87 -31.01
N VAL A 10 39.90 15.05 -30.95
CA VAL A 10 39.12 15.03 -29.70
C VAL A 10 38.13 13.90 -29.89
N GLU A 11 38.34 12.78 -29.20
CA GLU A 11 37.33 11.71 -29.11
C GLU A 11 36.47 11.99 -27.88
N LEU A 12 35.19 12.26 -28.12
CA LEU A 12 34.16 12.33 -27.10
C LEU A 12 33.53 10.93 -27.02
N SER A 13 33.91 10.18 -26.00
CA SER A 13 33.25 8.95 -25.61
C SER A 13 32.08 9.30 -24.69
N GLN A 14 30.85 9.18 -25.19
CA GLN A 14 29.68 8.98 -24.34
C GLN A 14 29.49 7.46 -24.27
N GLN A 15 30.01 6.86 -23.21
CA GLN A 15 29.92 5.43 -22.95
C GLN A 15 29.18 5.22 -21.61
N PRO A 16 28.39 4.14 -21.48
CA PRO A 16 27.64 3.83 -20.26
C PRO A 16 28.54 3.50 -19.06
N ASP A 17 29.85 3.44 -19.26
CA ASP A 17 30.86 2.94 -18.32
C ASP A 17 30.96 3.76 -17.03
N CYS A 18 30.36 4.95 -16.99
CA CYS A 18 30.22 5.75 -15.77
C CYS A 18 28.78 6.08 -15.42
N GLU A 19 27.81 5.44 -16.06
CA GLU A 19 26.41 5.56 -15.67
C GLU A 19 26.17 4.83 -14.36
N TYR A 20 25.33 5.43 -13.55
CA TYR A 20 25.00 4.89 -12.25
C TYR A 20 23.60 5.31 -11.81
N ILE A 21 23.07 4.55 -10.87
CA ILE A 21 21.86 4.86 -10.13
C ILE A 21 22.24 4.92 -8.66
N GLU A 22 21.92 6.02 -7.98
CA GLU A 22 22.09 6.12 -6.54
C GLU A 22 20.79 5.82 -5.79
N LEU A 23 20.90 4.96 -4.78
CA LEU A 23 19.84 4.64 -3.83
C LEU A 23 20.15 5.26 -2.47
N VAL A 24 19.10 5.66 -1.77
CA VAL A 24 19.15 6.08 -0.36
C VAL A 24 18.26 5.17 0.49
N ASN A 25 18.79 4.68 1.61
CA ASN A 25 18.02 3.91 2.57
C ASN A 25 17.42 4.83 3.61
N LEU A 26 16.12 5.04 3.58
CA LEU A 26 15.43 5.93 4.54
C LEU A 26 15.12 5.24 5.88
N THR A 27 15.52 3.99 6.08
CA THR A 27 15.18 3.20 7.27
C THR A 27 16.32 3.19 8.31
N PRO A 28 16.00 3.00 9.60
CA PRO A 28 16.99 2.93 10.68
C PRO A 28 17.82 1.64 10.72
N ARG A 29 17.63 0.73 9.77
CA ARG A 29 18.33 -0.55 9.71
C ARG A 29 19.02 -0.70 8.36
N GLU A 30 20.06 -1.52 8.31
CA GLU A 30 20.63 -1.93 7.01
C GLU A 30 19.57 -2.67 6.19
N VAL A 31 19.63 -2.50 4.86
CA VAL A 31 18.78 -3.23 3.92
C VAL A 31 19.66 -4.06 3.02
N ASN A 32 19.39 -5.36 2.96
CA ASN A 32 20.05 -6.28 2.05
C ASN A 32 19.36 -6.21 0.68
N LEU A 33 20.10 -5.75 -0.33
CA LEU A 33 19.65 -5.58 -1.70
C LEU A 33 20.11 -6.74 -2.61
N GLY A 34 20.78 -7.75 -2.05
CA GLY A 34 21.24 -8.89 -2.82
C GLY A 34 20.10 -9.62 -3.53
N GLY A 35 20.24 -9.80 -4.84
CA GLY A 35 19.25 -10.46 -5.68
C GLY A 35 18.05 -9.59 -6.08
N TRP A 36 18.04 -8.32 -5.70
CA TRP A 36 17.09 -7.35 -6.23
C TRP A 36 17.42 -7.06 -7.69
N SER A 37 16.48 -6.45 -8.41
CA SER A 37 16.69 -6.05 -9.81
C SER A 37 16.28 -4.61 -10.04
N VAL A 38 16.96 -3.98 -10.99
CA VAL A 38 16.59 -2.70 -11.55
C VAL A 38 16.21 -2.94 -13.01
N GLU A 39 15.16 -2.27 -13.45
CA GLU A 39 14.67 -2.27 -14.82
C GLU A 39 14.53 -0.83 -15.30
N GLY A 40 14.88 -0.57 -16.55
CA GLY A 40 14.77 0.75 -17.17
C GLY A 40 14.04 0.67 -18.52
N PRO A 41 13.84 1.82 -19.18
CA PRO A 41 13.10 1.88 -20.43
C PRO A 41 13.95 1.46 -21.64
N SER A 42 15.29 1.45 -21.47
CA SER A 42 16.20 0.90 -22.47
C SER A 42 15.97 -0.61 -22.60
N MET A 43 16.01 -1.13 -23.83
CA MET A 43 15.98 -2.58 -24.06
C MET A 43 17.38 -3.21 -24.02
N GLU A 44 18.42 -2.40 -23.90
CA GLU A 44 19.80 -2.83 -23.87
C GLU A 44 20.26 -3.02 -22.42
N GLY A 45 20.85 -4.18 -22.11
CA GLY A 45 21.33 -4.51 -20.76
C GLY A 45 20.26 -4.93 -19.75
N TRP A 46 19.06 -4.34 -19.76
CA TRP A 46 18.02 -4.61 -18.76
C TRP A 46 17.33 -5.99 -18.90
N PRO A 47 16.84 -6.60 -17.81
CA PRO A 47 17.02 -6.21 -16.40
C PRO A 47 18.47 -6.36 -15.91
N ALA A 48 18.84 -5.55 -14.93
CA ALA A 48 20.10 -5.66 -14.21
C ALA A 48 19.84 -6.13 -12.78
N SER A 49 20.65 -7.07 -12.30
CA SER A 49 20.54 -7.62 -10.96
C SER A 49 21.61 -7.05 -10.03
N ILE A 50 21.23 -6.84 -8.77
CA ILE A 50 22.14 -6.37 -7.72
C ILE A 50 22.84 -7.60 -7.11
N PRO A 51 24.19 -7.62 -7.02
CA PRO A 51 24.95 -8.77 -6.53
C PRO A 51 24.55 -9.21 -5.13
N LEU A 52 24.58 -10.52 -4.88
CA LEU A 52 24.34 -11.08 -3.55
C LEU A 52 25.33 -10.50 -2.52
N GLY A 53 24.84 -10.21 -1.32
CA GLY A 53 25.64 -9.62 -0.25
C GLY A 53 25.76 -8.09 -0.33
N THR A 54 25.16 -7.44 -1.34
CA THR A 54 25.07 -5.98 -1.38
C THR A 54 24.13 -5.47 -0.30
N VAL A 55 24.64 -4.57 0.54
CA VAL A 55 23.89 -4.00 1.66
C VAL A 55 23.99 -2.48 1.59
N ILE A 56 22.86 -1.80 1.77
CA ILE A 56 22.83 -0.36 1.99
C ILE A 56 22.68 -0.08 3.50
N PRO A 57 23.62 0.68 4.12
CA PRO A 57 23.55 1.00 5.54
C PRO A 57 22.28 1.77 5.92
N SER A 58 21.91 1.73 7.20
CA SER A 58 20.87 2.59 7.78
C SER A 58 21.14 4.06 7.46
N TYR A 59 20.14 4.77 6.90
CA TYR A 59 20.28 6.16 6.45
C TYR A 59 21.43 6.41 5.48
N GLY A 60 21.95 5.35 4.85
CA GLY A 60 23.10 5.39 3.97
C GLY A 60 22.71 5.47 2.50
N HIS A 61 23.73 5.70 1.68
CA HIS A 61 23.64 5.73 0.22
C HIS A 61 24.35 4.51 -0.35
N LEU A 62 23.87 4.05 -1.51
CA LEU A 62 24.54 3.04 -2.31
C LEU A 62 24.42 3.42 -3.77
N VAL A 63 25.54 3.39 -4.47
CA VAL A 63 25.60 3.61 -5.91
C VAL A 63 25.66 2.27 -6.62
N LEU A 64 24.76 2.09 -7.58
CA LEU A 64 24.70 0.96 -8.50
C LEU A 64 25.30 1.40 -9.82
N CYS A 65 26.47 0.86 -10.16
CA CYS A 65 27.27 1.29 -11.31
C CYS A 65 27.13 0.29 -12.47
N VAL A 66 27.17 0.78 -13.71
CA VAL A 66 27.30 -0.09 -14.88
C VAL A 66 28.67 -0.75 -14.89
N ASP A 67 29.74 0.06 -14.80
CA ASP A 67 31.11 -0.39 -14.61
C ASP A 67 31.67 0.22 -13.33
N LYS A 68 31.96 -0.63 -12.35
CA LYS A 68 32.46 -0.15 -11.07
C LYS A 68 33.94 0.20 -11.18
N ASP A 69 34.76 -0.68 -11.73
CA ASP A 69 36.21 -0.65 -11.60
C ASP A 69 37.00 -1.00 -12.88
N ASP A 70 36.38 -0.81 -14.05
CA ASP A 70 36.92 -1.09 -15.40
C ASP A 70 37.08 -2.61 -15.66
N SER A 71 36.31 -3.43 -14.94
CA SER A 71 36.34 -4.89 -15.04
C SER A 71 35.05 -5.49 -15.64
N GLN A 72 34.02 -4.67 -15.85
CA GLN A 72 32.73 -5.13 -16.36
C GLN A 72 32.83 -5.68 -17.80
N SER A 73 32.47 -6.95 -17.97
CA SER A 73 32.59 -7.63 -19.26
C SER A 73 31.80 -6.92 -20.37
N GLY A 74 32.48 -6.61 -21.47
CA GLY A 74 31.90 -5.95 -22.65
C GLY A 74 32.27 -4.48 -22.75
N ILE A 75 32.71 -3.88 -21.64
CA ILE A 75 33.14 -2.48 -21.54
C ILE A 75 34.44 -2.30 -20.72
N ASN A 76 35.12 -3.40 -20.37
CA ASN A 76 36.31 -3.39 -19.55
C ASN A 76 37.61 -2.98 -20.28
N ASN A 77 38.60 -2.50 -19.52
CA ASN A 77 39.93 -2.03 -19.93
C ASN A 77 39.92 -0.83 -20.89
N ASN A 78 38.97 0.09 -20.74
CA ASN A 78 38.97 1.35 -21.50
C ASN A 78 39.41 2.55 -20.64
N GLY A 79 39.70 2.34 -19.36
CA GLY A 79 40.18 3.37 -18.43
C GLY A 79 39.07 4.25 -17.86
N ILE A 80 37.80 3.91 -18.10
CA ILE A 80 36.62 4.67 -17.68
C ILE A 80 35.81 3.77 -16.74
N SER A 81 35.64 4.18 -15.49
CA SER A 81 34.80 3.45 -14.53
C SER A 81 34.32 4.38 -13.43
N PHE A 82 33.28 3.97 -12.72
CA PHE A 82 32.77 4.76 -11.61
C PHE A 82 33.88 5.12 -10.60
N LEU A 83 34.76 4.17 -10.25
CA LEU A 83 35.85 4.44 -9.32
C LEU A 83 36.94 5.35 -9.89
N SER A 84 37.23 5.30 -11.19
CA SER A 84 38.23 6.20 -11.79
C SER A 84 37.74 7.66 -11.80
N VAL A 85 36.43 7.87 -11.94
CA VAL A 85 35.81 9.21 -11.94
C VAL A 85 35.58 9.74 -10.52
N TRP A 86 35.05 8.90 -9.62
CA TRP A 86 34.53 9.36 -8.32
C TRP A 86 35.39 8.95 -7.12
N GLY A 87 36.15 7.86 -7.20
CA GLY A 87 37.04 7.39 -6.12
C GLY A 87 36.33 6.88 -4.86
N LYS A 88 35.10 6.36 -4.98
CA LYS A 88 34.21 6.00 -3.84
C LYS A 88 33.99 4.48 -3.71
N GLU A 89 35.03 3.73 -3.37
CA GLU A 89 35.01 2.25 -3.38
C GLU A 89 33.99 1.61 -2.44
N GLY A 90 33.82 2.17 -1.23
CA GLY A 90 32.95 1.61 -0.19
C GLY A 90 31.45 1.87 -0.34
N LEU A 91 31.04 2.64 -1.36
CA LEU A 91 29.64 3.02 -1.60
C LEU A 91 29.10 2.52 -2.95
N ALA A 92 29.87 1.73 -3.69
CA ALA A 92 29.53 1.30 -5.04
C ALA A 92 29.36 -0.22 -5.14
N ALA A 93 28.34 -0.66 -5.88
CA ALA A 93 28.14 -2.03 -6.31
C ALA A 93 27.99 -2.09 -7.83
N GLU A 94 28.62 -3.06 -8.47
CA GLU A 94 28.52 -3.28 -9.91
C GLU A 94 27.23 -4.02 -10.25
N LEU A 95 26.49 -3.55 -11.25
CA LEU A 95 25.26 -4.18 -11.72
C LEU A 95 25.58 -5.39 -12.60
N HIS A 96 24.86 -6.49 -12.37
CA HIS A 96 24.95 -7.69 -13.20
C HIS A 96 23.84 -7.71 -14.25
N PHE A 97 24.20 -7.43 -15.50
CA PHE A 97 23.26 -7.39 -16.62
C PHE A 97 22.95 -8.80 -17.15
N LEU A 98 21.67 -9.05 -17.43
CA LEU A 98 21.22 -10.32 -18.03
C LEU A 98 21.57 -10.46 -19.51
N ARG A 99 21.89 -9.34 -20.16
CA ARG A 99 22.35 -9.26 -21.56
C ARG A 99 23.74 -8.68 -21.59
N SER A 100 24.53 -9.06 -22.61
CA SER A 100 25.81 -8.42 -22.86
C SER A 100 25.61 -6.92 -23.07
N ILE A 101 26.36 -6.11 -22.31
CA ILE A 101 26.45 -4.68 -22.52
C ILE A 101 27.62 -4.38 -23.45
N THR A 102 27.52 -3.27 -24.16
CA THR A 102 28.57 -2.78 -25.07
C THR A 102 28.84 -1.31 -24.77
N PRO A 103 29.94 -0.72 -25.28
CA PRO A 103 30.21 0.70 -25.06
C PRO A 103 29.15 1.64 -25.67
N SER A 104 28.26 1.14 -26.54
CA SER A 104 27.14 1.89 -27.09
C SER A 104 25.82 1.65 -26.36
N SER A 105 25.79 0.75 -25.38
CA SER A 105 24.60 0.53 -24.56
C SER A 105 24.38 1.72 -23.65
N ASP A 106 23.15 1.97 -23.27
CA ASP A 106 22.79 3.11 -22.44
C ASP A 106 21.80 2.61 -21.38
N LEU A 107 22.19 2.76 -20.11
CA LEU A 107 21.37 2.44 -18.95
C LEU A 107 20.14 3.36 -18.94
N LEU A 108 20.34 4.63 -19.28
CA LEU A 108 19.39 5.73 -19.23
C LEU A 108 19.05 6.24 -20.64
N SER A 109 18.27 5.44 -21.38
CA SER A 109 17.87 5.76 -22.75
C SER A 109 17.51 7.24 -23.04
N ASP A 110 18.19 7.80 -24.03
CA ASP A 110 17.88 9.07 -24.69
C ASP A 110 16.60 9.07 -25.56
N SER A 111 15.93 7.93 -25.73
CA SER A 111 14.68 7.81 -26.51
C SER A 111 13.43 8.12 -25.68
N VAL A 112 12.54 8.96 -26.20
CA VAL A 112 11.26 9.31 -25.56
C VAL A 112 10.28 8.14 -25.66
N PHE A 113 9.79 7.65 -24.52
CA PHE A 113 8.78 6.60 -24.48
C PHE A 113 7.37 7.16 -24.23
N PRO A 114 6.32 6.57 -24.82
CA PRO A 114 4.93 7.05 -24.67
C PRO A 114 4.42 7.11 -23.23
N ASN A 115 4.99 6.29 -22.34
CA ASN A 115 4.60 6.21 -20.93
C ASN A 115 5.62 6.87 -19.99
N GLY A 116 6.61 7.57 -20.53
CA GLY A 116 7.73 8.11 -19.76
C GLY A 116 8.95 7.20 -19.73
N ASN A 117 10.10 7.77 -19.41
CA ASN A 117 11.34 7.04 -19.21
C ASN A 117 11.42 6.59 -17.75
N ILE A 118 10.97 5.38 -17.48
CA ILE A 118 10.74 4.87 -16.12
C ILE A 118 11.83 3.88 -15.71
N ILE A 119 12.38 4.08 -14.51
CA ILE A 119 13.26 3.15 -13.82
C ILE A 119 12.48 2.51 -12.66
N THR A 120 12.55 1.19 -12.55
CA THR A 120 11.84 0.40 -11.54
C THR A 120 12.83 -0.44 -10.74
N LEU A 121 12.73 -0.38 -9.41
CA LEU A 121 13.45 -1.25 -8.49
C LEU A 121 12.52 -2.37 -8.02
N LYS A 122 12.99 -3.61 -8.05
CA LYS A 122 12.22 -4.80 -7.63
C LYS A 122 12.98 -5.66 -6.64
N ASP A 123 12.25 -6.27 -5.72
CA ASP A 123 12.78 -7.26 -4.78
C ASP A 123 13.06 -8.62 -5.49
N PRO A 124 13.67 -9.61 -4.80
CA PRO A 124 13.97 -10.91 -5.40
C PRO A 124 12.74 -11.75 -5.78
N MET A 125 11.55 -11.40 -5.27
CA MET A 125 10.29 -12.03 -5.62
C MET A 125 9.61 -11.36 -6.82
N GLY A 126 10.19 -10.25 -7.32
CA GLY A 126 9.67 -9.47 -8.45
C GLY A 126 8.65 -8.41 -8.06
N HIS A 127 8.45 -8.14 -6.76
CA HIS A 127 7.60 -7.04 -6.31
C HIS A 127 8.28 -5.71 -6.57
N ILE A 128 7.53 -4.71 -7.02
CA ILE A 128 8.02 -3.34 -7.20
C ILE A 128 8.23 -2.71 -5.82
N VAL A 129 9.44 -2.22 -5.57
CA VAL A 129 9.81 -1.52 -4.34
C VAL A 129 9.79 0.00 -4.55
N ASP A 130 10.28 0.48 -5.70
CA ASP A 130 10.23 1.90 -6.04
C ASP A 130 10.18 2.09 -7.57
N THR A 131 9.72 3.26 -8.01
CA THR A 131 9.64 3.63 -9.42
C THR A 131 9.78 5.13 -9.59
N VAL A 132 10.64 5.54 -10.53
CA VAL A 132 10.92 6.95 -10.83
C VAL A 132 10.92 7.19 -12.33
N GLU A 133 10.51 8.37 -12.76
CA GLU A 133 10.57 8.82 -14.15
C GLU A 133 11.64 9.90 -14.30
N TYR A 134 12.38 9.90 -15.41
CA TYR A 134 13.26 11.01 -15.79
C TYR A 134 12.85 11.56 -17.16
N PHE A 135 13.15 12.84 -17.41
CA PHE A 135 12.91 13.44 -18.72
C PHE A 135 14.20 13.58 -19.51
N ILE A 136 14.16 13.13 -20.77
CA ILE A 136 15.28 13.28 -21.71
C ILE A 136 15.62 14.75 -21.94
N GLY A 137 14.62 15.64 -21.97
CA GLY A 137 14.84 17.08 -22.09
C GLY A 137 15.66 17.68 -20.94
N SER A 138 15.75 16.96 -19.82
CA SER A 138 16.54 17.31 -18.64
C SER A 138 17.89 16.61 -18.61
N LEU A 139 18.14 15.60 -19.45
CA LEU A 139 19.44 14.95 -19.54
C LEU A 139 20.46 15.92 -20.16
N ARG A 140 21.64 15.99 -19.53
CA ARG A 140 22.80 16.64 -20.13
C ARG A 140 23.98 15.69 -20.07
N PRO A 141 24.82 15.67 -21.12
CA PRO A 141 26.03 14.89 -21.12
C PRO A 141 26.86 15.12 -19.86
N ASN A 142 27.24 14.03 -19.19
CA ASN A 142 28.10 14.03 -18.00
C ASN A 142 27.53 14.83 -16.81
N ILE A 143 26.22 15.06 -16.75
CA ILE A 143 25.57 15.70 -15.60
C ILE A 143 24.48 14.76 -15.08
N SER A 144 24.59 14.43 -13.80
CA SER A 144 23.66 13.58 -13.08
C SER A 144 22.34 14.29 -12.83
N LEU A 145 21.28 13.51 -12.83
CA LEU A 145 19.99 13.90 -12.31
C LEU A 145 19.93 13.56 -10.82
N GLU A 146 19.66 14.55 -9.98
CA GLU A 146 19.69 14.46 -8.53
C GLU A 146 18.35 14.91 -7.92
N LYS A 147 17.96 14.24 -6.83
CA LYS A 147 16.74 14.53 -6.07
C LYS A 147 17.06 14.66 -4.59
N SER A 148 17.02 15.88 -4.06
CA SER A 148 17.54 16.20 -2.71
C SER A 148 16.60 15.81 -1.57
N ASP A 149 15.32 15.59 -1.87
CA ASP A 149 14.26 15.28 -0.92
C ASP A 149 13.33 14.23 -1.55
N PRO A 150 13.44 12.96 -1.15
CA PRO A 150 12.59 11.88 -1.68
C PRO A 150 11.11 12.09 -1.35
N SER A 151 10.77 12.92 -0.35
CA SER A 151 9.39 13.21 0.03
C SER A 151 8.73 14.27 -0.85
N TYR A 152 9.52 15.10 -1.53
CA TYR A 152 9.02 16.00 -2.54
C TYR A 152 8.72 15.20 -3.80
N VAL A 153 7.42 15.08 -4.11
CA VAL A 153 6.92 14.40 -5.30
C VAL A 153 6.27 15.45 -6.19
N PHE A 154 6.85 15.65 -7.35
CA PHE A 154 6.25 16.36 -8.46
C PHE A 154 6.17 15.38 -9.63
N ASP A 155 5.02 15.40 -10.28
CA ASP A 155 4.65 14.55 -11.40
C ASP A 155 4.00 15.51 -12.40
N SER A 156 4.79 15.92 -13.38
CA SER A 156 4.43 16.95 -14.35
C SER A 156 3.44 16.46 -15.40
N ASN A 157 3.35 15.15 -15.62
CA ASN A 157 2.51 14.52 -16.64
C ASN A 157 1.28 13.78 -16.06
N ALA A 158 1.18 13.70 -14.73
CA ALA A 158 0.11 13.06 -13.96
C ALA A 158 -0.05 11.55 -14.26
N ASN A 159 1.03 10.86 -14.63
CA ASN A 159 1.01 9.42 -14.89
C ASN A 159 1.11 8.56 -13.61
N GLY A 160 1.30 9.21 -12.45
CA GLY A 160 1.44 8.56 -11.15
C GLY A 160 2.88 8.20 -10.76
N VAL A 161 3.87 8.58 -11.57
CA VAL A 161 5.29 8.35 -11.34
C VAL A 161 5.99 9.70 -11.10
N PRO A 162 6.73 9.88 -10.00
CA PRO A 162 7.45 11.13 -9.74
C PRO A 162 8.55 11.40 -10.77
N ASP A 163 8.63 12.63 -11.28
CA ASP A 163 9.55 13.06 -12.34
C ASP A 163 10.44 14.27 -11.96
N ASN A 164 10.54 14.53 -10.66
CA ASN A 164 11.10 15.76 -10.10
C ASN A 164 12.62 15.73 -9.89
N TRP A 165 13.34 15.56 -10.99
CA TRP A 165 14.80 15.52 -11.02
C TRP A 165 15.42 16.84 -11.45
N TYR A 166 16.58 17.15 -10.88
CA TYR A 166 17.33 18.37 -11.19
C TYR A 166 18.74 18.02 -11.62
N LEU A 167 19.27 18.80 -12.56
CA LEU A 167 20.67 18.70 -12.96
C LEU A 167 21.59 19.06 -11.80
N SER A 168 22.58 18.20 -11.55
CA SER A 168 23.68 18.51 -10.65
C SER A 168 24.38 19.80 -11.06
N LYS A 169 24.76 20.59 -10.06
CA LYS A 169 25.55 21.82 -10.11
C LYS A 169 26.98 21.61 -9.66
N SER A 170 27.29 20.44 -9.11
CA SER A 170 28.64 20.02 -8.79
C SER A 170 29.57 20.26 -9.99
N GLU A 171 30.77 20.79 -9.74
CA GLU A 171 31.79 21.00 -10.78
C GLU A 171 32.16 19.69 -11.50
N LYS A 172 31.97 18.55 -10.83
CA LYS A 172 32.20 17.21 -11.39
C LYS A 172 30.98 16.63 -12.13
N GLY A 173 29.85 17.34 -12.16
CA GLY A 173 28.61 16.90 -12.80
C GLY A 173 27.78 15.92 -11.98
N GLY A 174 28.09 15.70 -10.71
CA GLY A 174 27.36 14.78 -9.83
C GLY A 174 27.92 14.78 -8.41
N THR A 175 27.15 14.26 -7.45
CA THR A 175 27.56 14.10 -6.05
C THR A 175 27.31 12.70 -5.49
N PRO A 176 27.84 11.62 -6.11
CA PRO A 176 27.53 10.29 -5.66
C PRO A 176 28.02 10.01 -4.23
N GLY A 177 27.13 9.49 -3.39
CA GLY A 177 27.37 9.21 -1.96
C GLY A 177 27.60 10.46 -1.11
N LEU A 178 27.22 11.63 -1.62
CA LEU A 178 27.28 12.93 -0.94
C LEU A 178 25.91 13.60 -1.03
N PRO A 179 25.65 14.63 -0.22
CA PRO A 179 24.47 15.46 -0.41
C PRO A 179 24.42 16.03 -1.84
N ASN A 180 23.28 15.81 -2.51
CA ASN A 180 22.93 16.36 -3.83
C ASN A 180 23.17 17.86 -3.96
N ASP A 181 23.95 18.27 -4.94
CA ASP A 181 24.27 19.67 -5.23
C ASP A 181 23.49 20.11 -6.46
N ASN A 182 22.24 20.53 -6.28
CA ASN A 182 21.34 20.86 -7.39
C ASN A 182 20.64 22.23 -7.23
N ASP A 183 21.32 23.21 -6.61
CA ASP A 183 20.82 24.58 -6.32
C ASP A 183 19.56 24.60 -5.41
N GLY A 184 19.35 23.52 -4.66
CA GLY A 184 18.19 23.31 -3.79
C GLY A 184 16.91 23.09 -4.59
N MET A 185 16.17 22.01 -4.32
CA MET A 185 14.84 21.89 -4.93
C MET A 185 13.96 22.99 -4.38
N LYS A 186 13.35 23.79 -5.25
CA LYS A 186 12.53 24.95 -4.85
C LYS A 186 11.07 24.70 -5.15
N GLU A 187 10.23 24.65 -4.12
CA GLU A 187 8.78 24.58 -4.26
C GLU A 187 8.17 25.96 -3.98
N LYS A 188 7.34 26.47 -4.91
CA LYS A 188 6.50 27.63 -4.64
C LYS A 188 5.17 27.19 -4.04
N ILE A 189 4.99 27.46 -2.75
CA ILE A 189 3.70 27.27 -2.07
C ILE A 189 3.10 28.65 -1.77
N GLY A 190 2.08 29.03 -2.53
CA GLY A 190 1.49 30.38 -2.44
C GLY A 190 2.48 31.47 -2.86
N GLY A 191 2.75 32.43 -1.98
CA GLY A 191 3.72 33.52 -2.21
C GLY A 191 5.14 33.25 -1.70
N GLN A 192 5.40 32.09 -1.09
CA GLN A 192 6.70 31.73 -0.54
C GLN A 192 7.40 30.69 -1.43
N THR A 193 8.72 30.85 -1.58
CA THR A 193 9.59 29.85 -2.20
C THR A 193 10.26 29.07 -1.06
N ILE A 194 10.01 27.77 -1.00
CA ILE A 194 10.61 26.85 -0.04
C ILE A 194 11.78 26.19 -0.76
N GLU A 195 12.97 26.28 -0.17
CA GLU A 195 14.17 25.59 -0.64
C GLU A 195 14.34 24.32 0.19
N HIS A 196 14.38 23.18 -0.47
CA HIS A 196 14.61 21.87 0.11
C HIS A 196 16.13 21.66 0.13
N ASP A 197 16.74 21.99 1.27
CA ASP A 197 18.16 21.76 1.53
C ASP A 197 18.40 20.31 1.98
N VAL A 198 19.53 19.77 1.54
CA VAL A 198 19.92 18.36 1.54
C VAL A 198 20.29 17.83 2.92
N THR A 199 20.54 18.73 3.89
CA THR A 199 20.95 18.34 5.24
C THR A 199 19.79 17.92 6.14
N GLU A 200 18.55 18.18 5.71
CA GLU A 200 17.34 17.87 6.47
C GLU A 200 16.28 17.27 5.53
N VAL A 201 16.06 15.96 5.57
CA VAL A 201 14.94 15.33 4.87
C VAL A 201 13.63 15.77 5.55
N PHE A 202 13.00 16.80 5.00
CA PHE A 202 11.71 17.30 5.45
C PHE A 202 10.58 16.49 4.83
N VAL A 203 10.21 15.35 5.44
CA VAL A 203 8.98 14.63 5.07
C VAL A 203 7.74 15.47 5.43
N ARG A 204 7.36 16.42 4.57
CA ARG A 204 6.18 17.28 4.74
C ARG A 204 4.94 16.64 4.12
N ASN A 205 3.79 16.82 4.76
CA ASN A 205 2.49 16.42 4.21
C ASN A 205 2.15 17.39 3.07
N LYS A 206 2.33 17.00 1.80
CA LYS A 206 1.92 17.81 0.64
C LYS A 206 0.42 18.13 0.74
N LYS A 207 0.03 19.39 0.51
CA LYS A 207 -1.38 19.78 0.32
C LYS A 207 -1.79 19.55 -1.13
N PHE A 208 -3.02 19.09 -1.33
CA PHE A 208 -3.59 18.83 -2.66
C PHE A 208 -3.62 20.09 -3.53
N SER A 209 -3.25 19.94 -4.79
CA SER A 209 -2.97 21.03 -5.75
C SER A 209 -4.21 21.57 -6.45
N SER A 210 -5.29 20.79 -6.55
CA SER A 210 -6.57 21.30 -7.05
C SER A 210 -7.74 20.42 -6.61
N PRO A 211 -8.98 20.92 -6.67
CA PRO A 211 -10.19 20.11 -6.46
C PRO A 211 -10.33 18.90 -7.41
N GLY A 212 -9.54 18.83 -8.49
CA GLY A 212 -9.52 17.70 -9.43
C GLY A 212 -8.70 16.48 -8.99
N ASP A 213 -7.85 16.59 -7.95
CA ASP A 213 -7.14 15.45 -7.34
C ASP A 213 -8.03 14.64 -6.37
N ILE A 214 -9.32 14.97 -6.31
CA ILE A 214 -10.35 14.23 -5.59
C ILE A 214 -11.30 13.65 -6.63
N ALA A 215 -10.93 12.52 -7.24
CA ALA A 215 -11.90 11.72 -7.95
C ALA A 215 -12.80 11.00 -6.93
N PHE A 216 -14.01 11.54 -6.79
CA PHE A 216 -15.17 10.99 -6.08
C PHE A 216 -15.19 11.09 -4.54
N VAL A 217 -15.42 12.31 -4.07
CA VAL A 217 -16.55 12.53 -3.14
C VAL A 217 -17.61 13.29 -3.92
N PRO A 218 -18.80 12.74 -4.19
CA PRO A 218 -19.92 13.60 -4.50
C PRO A 218 -20.34 14.29 -3.19
N LEU A 219 -19.90 15.54 -3.02
CA LEU A 219 -20.60 16.53 -2.21
C LEU A 219 -21.65 17.23 -3.09
N SER A 220 -22.44 16.44 -3.80
CA SER A 220 -23.44 16.93 -4.74
C SER A 220 -24.77 17.15 -4.01
N SER A 221 -25.32 18.36 -4.09
CA SER A 221 -26.76 18.58 -3.96
C SER A 221 -27.50 18.36 -5.29
N GLU A 222 -26.80 17.97 -6.37
CA GLU A 222 -27.41 17.61 -7.64
C GLU A 222 -27.95 16.18 -7.64
N GLU A 223 -29.02 15.99 -8.41
CA GLU A 223 -29.72 14.73 -8.59
C GLU A 223 -28.84 13.63 -9.22
N TRP A 224 -29.14 12.39 -8.82
CA TRP A 224 -28.51 11.17 -9.32
C TRP A 224 -28.49 11.14 -10.85
N ARG A 225 -27.35 10.77 -11.43
CA ARG A 225 -27.24 10.50 -12.86
C ARG A 225 -27.36 9.02 -13.14
N SER A 226 -28.23 8.67 -14.08
CA SER A 226 -28.39 7.32 -14.60
C SER A 226 -27.21 6.99 -15.51
N ILE A 227 -26.58 5.85 -15.30
CA ILE A 227 -25.57 5.29 -16.21
C ILE A 227 -26.20 4.10 -16.96
N PRO A 228 -25.98 3.96 -18.28
CA PRO A 228 -26.45 2.82 -19.04
C PRO A 228 -25.93 1.48 -18.48
N LEU A 229 -26.77 0.45 -18.50
CA LEU A 229 -26.47 -0.88 -17.94
C LEU A 229 -25.18 -1.50 -18.56
N GLU A 230 -24.93 -1.19 -19.83
CA GLU A 230 -23.74 -1.61 -20.59
C GLU A 230 -22.44 -0.99 -20.09
N ASP A 231 -22.47 0.22 -19.52
CA ASP A 231 -21.30 0.88 -18.94
C ASP A 231 -21.10 0.49 -17.48
N ALA A 232 -22.19 0.22 -16.76
CA ALA A 232 -22.12 -0.39 -15.43
C ALA A 232 -21.45 -1.76 -15.46
N ALA A 233 -21.70 -2.57 -16.49
CA ALA A 233 -21.06 -3.88 -16.68
C ALA A 233 -19.53 -3.76 -16.90
N LYS A 234 -19.09 -2.76 -17.68
CA LYS A 234 -17.65 -2.50 -17.95
C LYS A 234 -16.89 -2.01 -16.71
N VAL A 235 -17.56 -1.29 -15.81
CA VAL A 235 -16.99 -0.82 -14.53
C VAL A 235 -17.02 -1.93 -13.48
N ALA A 236 -18.07 -2.75 -13.46
CA ALA A 236 -18.19 -3.90 -12.56
C ALA A 236 -17.10 -4.96 -12.80
N ASP A 237 -16.73 -5.22 -14.06
CA ASP A 237 -15.65 -6.15 -14.41
C ASP A 237 -14.25 -5.66 -13.96
N ARG A 238 -14.08 -4.36 -13.72
CA ARG A 238 -12.81 -3.76 -13.24
C ARG A 238 -12.73 -3.61 -11.72
N LEU A 239 -13.83 -3.81 -11.00
CA LEU A 239 -13.88 -3.84 -9.55
C LEU A 239 -13.72 -5.29 -9.07
N THR A 240 -12.49 -5.71 -8.82
CA THR A 240 -12.22 -7.02 -8.22
C THR A 240 -12.74 -7.05 -6.79
N VAL A 241 -13.91 -7.67 -6.61
CA VAL A 241 -14.56 -7.93 -5.31
C VAL A 241 -13.80 -9.05 -4.61
N PHE A 242 -12.94 -8.73 -3.64
CA PHE A 242 -12.40 -9.76 -2.75
C PHE A 242 -13.36 -9.92 -1.57
N GLY A 243 -14.49 -10.60 -1.78
CA GLY A 243 -15.32 -11.13 -0.71
C GLY A 243 -15.78 -12.50 -1.16
N LEU A 244 -15.22 -13.55 -0.56
CA LEU A 244 -15.56 -14.91 -0.95
C LEU A 244 -16.94 -15.24 -0.40
N ARG A 245 -17.92 -15.37 -1.29
CA ARG A 245 -19.26 -15.85 -0.97
C ARG A 245 -19.27 -17.38 -1.02
N LEU A 246 -19.72 -18.00 0.06
CA LEU A 246 -19.83 -19.46 0.19
C LEU A 246 -21.28 -19.82 0.50
N GLU A 247 -21.97 -20.44 -0.46
CA GLU A 247 -23.39 -20.81 -0.34
C GLU A 247 -23.61 -21.86 0.75
N ALA A 248 -24.75 -21.80 1.46
CA ALA A 248 -25.12 -22.86 2.40
C ALA A 248 -25.59 -24.12 1.66
N GLU A 249 -26.21 -23.97 0.49
CA GLU A 249 -26.69 -25.06 -0.36
C GLU A 249 -25.55 -26.06 -0.65
N GLY A 250 -25.81 -27.36 -0.45
CA GLY A 250 -24.85 -28.42 -0.70
C GLY A 250 -23.73 -28.56 0.33
N HIS A 251 -23.70 -27.69 1.36
CA HIS A 251 -22.61 -27.64 2.35
C HIS A 251 -23.05 -28.03 3.76
N ILE A 252 -24.33 -28.36 3.98
CA ILE A 252 -24.78 -28.92 5.26
C ILE A 252 -24.17 -30.31 5.46
N VAL A 253 -23.61 -30.57 6.64
CA VAL A 253 -23.02 -31.86 6.98
C VAL A 253 -24.14 -32.87 7.20
N GLN A 254 -24.13 -33.93 6.39
CA GLN A 254 -25.14 -34.99 6.45
C GLN A 254 -25.28 -35.57 7.86
N GLY A 255 -26.52 -35.67 8.35
CA GLY A 255 -26.85 -36.14 9.71
C GLY A 255 -26.66 -35.09 10.81
N SER A 256 -26.30 -33.86 10.45
CA SER A 256 -26.15 -32.73 11.36
C SER A 256 -27.11 -31.58 11.03
N GLU A 257 -28.25 -31.88 10.41
CA GLU A 257 -29.21 -30.88 9.95
C GLU A 257 -30.00 -30.26 11.11
N GLY A 258 -30.25 -31.04 12.18
CA GLY A 258 -30.83 -30.55 13.43
C GLY A 258 -32.19 -29.86 13.31
N GLY A 259 -32.94 -30.07 12.23
CA GLY A 259 -34.23 -29.42 11.95
C GLY A 259 -34.18 -28.35 10.86
N TRP A 260 -32.99 -28.04 10.35
CA TRP A 260 -32.81 -27.20 9.17
C TRP A 260 -33.12 -27.99 7.89
N ARG A 261 -33.82 -27.38 6.94
CA ARG A 261 -34.16 -27.99 5.66
C ARG A 261 -33.89 -27.04 4.51
N LEU A 262 -33.44 -27.58 3.39
CA LEU A 262 -33.24 -26.83 2.16
C LEU A 262 -34.60 -26.46 1.57
N VAL A 263 -34.81 -25.19 1.28
CA VAL A 263 -36.01 -24.65 0.65
C VAL A 263 -35.61 -23.70 -0.46
N GLN A 264 -36.33 -23.78 -1.57
CA GLN A 264 -36.16 -22.91 -2.72
C GLN A 264 -37.08 -21.69 -2.58
N ARG A 265 -36.52 -20.48 -2.69
CA ARG A 265 -37.36 -19.26 -2.75
C ARG A 265 -38.09 -19.18 -4.08
N ALA A 266 -39.30 -18.63 -4.04
CA ALA A 266 -40.08 -18.36 -5.25
C ALA A 266 -39.45 -17.24 -6.11
N PHE A 267 -38.75 -16.26 -5.52
CA PHE A 267 -38.03 -15.20 -6.23
C PHE A 267 -37.08 -14.40 -5.30
N PRO A 268 -35.81 -14.14 -5.65
CA PRO A 268 -35.05 -14.84 -6.69
C PRO A 268 -34.96 -16.33 -6.38
N TYR A 269 -34.82 -17.19 -7.40
CA TYR A 269 -34.67 -18.64 -7.23
C TYR A 269 -33.32 -18.99 -6.61
N THR A 270 -33.17 -18.74 -5.32
CA THR A 270 -31.98 -19.08 -4.54
C THR A 270 -32.39 -20.06 -3.45
N ASP A 271 -31.65 -21.15 -3.36
CA ASP A 271 -31.85 -22.15 -2.32
C ASP A 271 -31.24 -21.64 -1.01
N HIS A 272 -31.92 -21.94 0.09
CA HIS A 272 -31.48 -21.56 1.43
C HIS A 272 -31.97 -22.59 2.44
N PHE A 273 -31.45 -22.52 3.66
CA PHE A 273 -31.92 -23.35 4.75
C PHE A 273 -32.90 -22.58 5.63
N GLU A 274 -34.01 -23.22 5.97
CA GLU A 274 -34.95 -22.72 6.99
C GLU A 274 -35.03 -23.72 8.15
N SER A 275 -35.25 -23.19 9.34
CA SER A 275 -35.64 -23.96 10.52
C SER A 275 -36.87 -23.33 11.15
N GLY A 276 -37.89 -24.16 11.40
CA GLY A 276 -39.09 -23.78 12.15
C GLY A 276 -39.06 -24.22 13.62
N THR A 277 -37.91 -24.68 14.12
CA THR A 277 -37.77 -25.18 15.50
C THR A 277 -36.73 -24.37 16.26
N ALA A 278 -37.15 -23.69 17.33
CA ALA A 278 -36.23 -23.00 18.24
C ALA A 278 -35.18 -23.98 18.81
N ASP A 279 -33.97 -23.48 19.03
CA ASP A 279 -32.80 -24.23 19.50
C ASP A 279 -32.27 -25.34 18.57
N SER A 280 -32.84 -25.51 17.37
CA SER A 280 -32.27 -26.37 16.32
C SER A 280 -30.86 -25.92 15.94
N ILE A 281 -29.95 -26.88 15.74
CA ILE A 281 -28.54 -26.62 15.38
C ILE A 281 -28.19 -27.39 14.12
N GLY A 282 -27.85 -26.66 13.05
CA GLY A 282 -27.27 -27.23 11.84
C GLY A 282 -25.74 -27.08 11.83
N ILE A 283 -25.03 -27.92 11.08
CA ILE A 283 -23.58 -27.79 10.82
C ILE A 283 -23.33 -27.66 9.32
N TRP A 284 -22.61 -26.63 8.92
CA TRP A 284 -22.15 -26.42 7.55
C TRP A 284 -20.63 -26.51 7.45
N ARG A 285 -20.14 -27.03 6.32
CA ARG A 285 -18.73 -27.26 6.05
C ARG A 285 -18.37 -26.79 4.64
N TRP A 286 -17.38 -25.92 4.55
CA TRP A 286 -16.76 -25.48 3.30
C TRP A 286 -15.28 -25.88 3.26
N GLU A 287 -14.79 -26.17 2.06
CA GLU A 287 -13.45 -26.68 1.80
C GLU A 287 -12.75 -25.84 0.70
N ALA A 288 -11.45 -26.08 0.51
CA ALA A 288 -10.65 -25.36 -0.50
C ALA A 288 -11.22 -25.44 -1.93
N LYS A 289 -11.92 -26.54 -2.26
CA LYS A 289 -12.60 -26.72 -3.56
C LYS A 289 -13.73 -25.71 -3.80
N ASP A 290 -14.29 -25.16 -2.72
CA ASP A 290 -15.36 -24.16 -2.76
C ASP A 290 -14.79 -22.73 -2.88
N GLY A 291 -13.47 -22.61 -3.10
CA GLY A 291 -12.75 -21.34 -3.22
C GLY A 291 -12.21 -20.80 -1.90
N LEU A 292 -12.41 -21.51 -0.79
CA LEU A 292 -11.87 -21.16 0.53
C LEU A 292 -10.34 -21.12 0.50
N LYS A 293 -9.77 -20.01 0.94
CA LYS A 293 -8.33 -19.81 1.08
C LYS A 293 -7.97 -19.63 2.55
N ASP A 294 -6.74 -19.99 2.89
CA ASP A 294 -6.18 -19.68 4.19
C ASP A 294 -5.95 -18.16 4.30
N GLY A 295 -6.16 -17.61 5.49
CA GLY A 295 -6.03 -16.19 5.74
C GLY A 295 -6.91 -15.72 6.90
N TYR A 296 -7.09 -14.42 6.97
CA TYR A 296 -7.87 -13.79 8.01
C TYR A 296 -9.07 -13.11 7.36
N TYR A 297 -10.24 -13.23 7.98
CA TYR A 297 -11.49 -12.79 7.41
C TYR A 297 -12.40 -12.11 8.42
N THR A 298 -13.17 -11.11 8.01
CA THR A 298 -14.41 -10.72 8.65
C THR A 298 -15.51 -11.62 8.10
N LEU A 299 -16.06 -12.47 8.97
CA LEU A 299 -17.18 -13.34 8.68
C LEU A 299 -18.50 -12.60 8.77
N ARG A 300 -19.29 -12.69 7.72
CA ARG A 300 -20.72 -12.33 7.70
C ARG A 300 -21.57 -13.55 7.42
N ILE A 301 -22.70 -13.64 8.12
CA ILE A 301 -23.67 -14.72 8.00
C ILE A 301 -24.95 -14.10 7.43
N PHE A 302 -25.54 -14.68 6.39
CA PHE A 302 -26.74 -14.14 5.76
C PHE A 302 -27.97 -15.01 6.04
N GLY A 303 -29.09 -14.36 6.36
CA GLY A 303 -30.36 -14.98 6.74
C GLY A 303 -31.54 -14.01 6.63
N GLY A 304 -32.70 -14.40 7.16
CA GLY A 304 -33.94 -13.62 7.09
C GLY A 304 -33.99 -12.45 8.08
N GLU A 305 -34.55 -11.31 7.67
CA GLU A 305 -34.72 -10.16 8.56
C GLU A 305 -35.60 -10.51 9.77
N GLU A 306 -35.30 -9.90 10.92
CA GLU A 306 -36.01 -10.11 12.20
C GLU A 306 -35.89 -11.51 12.82
N GLU A 307 -35.09 -12.40 12.24
CA GLU A 307 -34.85 -13.75 12.77
C GLU A 307 -33.57 -13.77 13.60
N GLU A 308 -33.60 -14.39 14.77
CA GLU A 308 -32.40 -14.50 15.61
C GLU A 308 -31.68 -15.83 15.35
N ILE A 309 -30.40 -15.75 15.02
CA ILE A 309 -29.51 -16.92 14.98
C ILE A 309 -28.29 -16.72 15.87
N SER A 310 -27.72 -17.82 16.32
CA SER A 310 -26.45 -17.85 17.04
C SER A 310 -25.48 -18.78 16.34
N ALA A 311 -24.20 -18.43 16.32
CA ALA A 311 -23.20 -19.16 15.55
C ALA A 311 -22.01 -19.61 16.41
N SER A 312 -21.38 -20.72 16.02
CA SER A 312 -20.18 -21.29 16.65
C SER A 312 -19.26 -21.87 15.58
N ILE A 313 -17.95 -21.67 15.69
CA ILE A 313 -16.95 -22.07 14.69
C ILE A 313 -16.12 -23.22 15.23
N ARG A 314 -15.76 -24.17 14.36
CA ARG A 314 -14.82 -25.24 14.72
C ARG A 314 -13.37 -24.79 14.54
N LEU A 315 -12.56 -24.99 15.56
CA LEU A 315 -11.14 -24.66 15.59
C LEU A 315 -10.29 -25.83 15.08
N ALA A 316 -9.01 -25.56 14.79
CA ALA A 316 -8.04 -26.53 14.29
C ALA A 316 -7.78 -27.69 15.26
N ASP A 317 -7.95 -27.46 16.56
CA ASP A 317 -7.85 -28.50 17.59
C ASP A 317 -9.11 -29.40 17.68
N GLY A 318 -10.12 -29.14 16.84
CA GLY A 318 -11.37 -29.87 16.76
C GLY A 318 -12.44 -29.41 17.74
N THR A 319 -12.15 -28.45 18.64
CA THR A 319 -13.13 -27.85 19.55
C THR A 319 -14.02 -26.83 18.86
N TRP A 320 -15.12 -26.45 19.51
CA TRP A 320 -16.05 -25.43 19.02
C TRP A 320 -15.98 -24.19 19.91
N THR A 321 -16.01 -23.00 19.31
CA THR A 321 -16.16 -21.75 20.07
C THR A 321 -17.50 -21.76 20.82
N ALA A 322 -17.61 -20.95 21.88
CA ALA A 322 -18.92 -20.66 22.44
C ALA A 322 -19.85 -20.09 21.36
N PHE A 323 -21.14 -20.39 21.48
CA PHE A 323 -22.15 -19.76 20.66
C PHE A 323 -22.18 -18.25 20.92
N THR A 324 -22.33 -17.46 19.87
CA THR A 324 -22.57 -16.02 20.00
C THR A 324 -23.88 -15.75 20.75
N PRO A 325 -24.08 -14.56 21.31
CA PRO A 325 -25.44 -14.09 21.62
C PRO A 325 -26.36 -14.21 20.39
N SER A 326 -27.67 -14.15 20.59
CA SER A 326 -28.63 -14.00 19.48
C SER A 326 -28.21 -12.83 18.60
N LEU A 327 -28.04 -13.09 17.31
CA LEU A 327 -27.73 -12.10 16.29
C LEU A 327 -28.91 -12.00 15.33
N THR A 328 -29.37 -10.77 15.08
CA THR A 328 -30.46 -10.49 14.14
C THR A 328 -29.88 -9.91 12.85
N PRO A 329 -30.20 -10.43 11.66
CA PRO A 329 -29.82 -9.84 10.40
C PRO A 329 -30.28 -8.38 10.28
N GLY A 330 -29.40 -7.53 9.77
CA GLY A 330 -29.78 -6.15 9.44
C GLY A 330 -30.66 -6.08 8.17
N PRO A 331 -31.06 -4.87 7.74
CA PRO A 331 -31.93 -4.63 6.57
C PRO A 331 -31.38 -5.10 5.20
N ASN A 332 -30.24 -5.79 5.19
CA ASN A 332 -29.60 -6.36 4.02
C ASN A 332 -29.42 -7.89 4.15
N GLY A 333 -30.11 -8.50 5.13
CA GLY A 333 -30.00 -9.92 5.47
C GLY A 333 -28.66 -10.34 6.09
N GLY A 334 -27.73 -9.42 6.33
CA GLY A 334 -26.39 -9.73 6.82
C GLY A 334 -26.21 -9.54 8.33
N ILE A 335 -25.59 -10.52 8.97
CA ILE A 335 -25.09 -10.48 10.35
C ILE A 335 -23.57 -10.38 10.33
N LEU A 336 -23.01 -9.44 11.06
CA LEU A 336 -21.57 -9.42 11.35
C LEU A 336 -21.27 -10.39 12.49
N PHE A 337 -20.62 -11.53 12.19
CA PHE A 337 -20.13 -12.45 13.22
C PHE A 337 -18.89 -11.86 13.90
N GLY A 338 -17.95 -11.35 13.09
CA GLY A 338 -16.69 -10.80 13.56
C GLY A 338 -15.50 -11.34 12.79
N ASN A 339 -14.32 -11.19 13.38
CA ASN A 339 -13.04 -11.55 12.77
C ASN A 339 -12.71 -13.03 13.06
N ILE A 340 -12.25 -13.75 12.04
CA ILE A 340 -11.91 -15.17 12.09
C ILE A 340 -10.58 -15.43 11.37
N GLU A 341 -9.96 -16.56 11.69
CA GLU A 341 -8.71 -17.03 11.08
C GLU A 341 -8.93 -18.40 10.44
N VAL A 342 -8.59 -18.57 9.17
CA VAL A 342 -8.70 -19.83 8.44
C VAL A 342 -7.30 -20.33 8.10
N GLY A 343 -6.91 -21.50 8.60
CA GLY A 343 -5.65 -22.13 8.21
C GLY A 343 -4.37 -21.35 8.55
N THR A 344 -4.40 -20.41 9.50
CA THR A 344 -3.24 -19.59 9.89
C THR A 344 -2.27 -20.33 10.81
N GLY A 345 -2.73 -21.43 11.41
CA GLY A 345 -1.96 -22.21 12.39
C GLY A 345 -2.01 -21.67 13.82
N SER A 346 -2.78 -20.60 14.08
CA SER A 346 -3.00 -20.10 15.44
C SER A 346 -3.96 -20.99 16.24
N ALA A 347 -3.94 -20.84 17.57
CA ALA A 347 -4.83 -21.61 18.46
C ALA A 347 -6.33 -21.30 18.27
N ILE A 348 -6.66 -20.18 17.64
CA ILE A 348 -8.04 -19.75 17.36
C ILE A 348 -8.42 -19.88 15.88
N SER A 349 -7.56 -20.50 15.07
CA SER A 349 -7.78 -20.69 13.64
C SER A 349 -8.58 -21.96 13.36
N THR A 350 -9.35 -21.95 12.27
CA THR A 350 -9.93 -23.17 11.70
C THR A 350 -8.85 -24.02 11.02
N PRO A 351 -9.10 -25.31 10.74
CA PRO A 351 -8.15 -26.13 9.99
C PRO A 351 -7.84 -25.55 8.60
N LYS A 352 -6.65 -25.86 8.08
CA LYS A 352 -6.20 -25.41 6.76
C LYS A 352 -7.19 -25.79 5.66
N GLY A 353 -7.63 -24.81 4.87
CA GLY A 353 -8.57 -24.99 3.76
C GLY A 353 -9.92 -25.59 4.16
N VAL A 354 -10.31 -25.53 5.44
CA VAL A 354 -11.59 -26.05 5.93
C VAL A 354 -12.21 -25.07 6.92
N MET A 355 -13.50 -24.80 6.74
CA MET A 355 -14.30 -24.01 7.66
C MET A 355 -15.57 -24.76 8.01
N GLU A 356 -15.84 -24.94 9.29
CA GLU A 356 -17.09 -25.52 9.79
C GLU A 356 -17.80 -24.57 10.75
N LEU A 357 -19.10 -24.40 10.55
CA LEU A 357 -19.94 -23.45 11.26
C LEU A 357 -21.21 -24.15 11.77
N LYS A 358 -21.48 -23.99 13.06
CA LYS A 358 -22.77 -24.31 13.67
C LYS A 358 -23.66 -23.08 13.60
N ILE A 359 -24.87 -23.23 13.07
CA ILE A 359 -25.92 -22.22 13.17
C ILE A 359 -27.05 -22.77 14.04
N LYS A 360 -27.38 -22.01 15.08
CA LYS A 360 -28.45 -22.28 16.02
C LYS A 360 -29.60 -21.30 15.77
N ASN A 361 -30.82 -21.80 15.63
CA ASN A 361 -32.02 -20.98 15.61
C ASN A 361 -32.31 -20.50 17.04
N THR A 362 -32.20 -19.19 17.29
CA THR A 362 -32.52 -18.57 18.58
C THR A 362 -33.74 -17.64 18.48
N SER A 363 -34.47 -17.69 17.36
CA SER A 363 -35.59 -16.82 17.07
C SER A 363 -36.78 -17.12 17.97
N LYS A 364 -37.38 -16.07 18.54
CA LYS A 364 -38.56 -16.18 19.40
C LYS A 364 -39.81 -16.65 18.64
N THR A 365 -39.85 -16.42 17.33
CA THR A 365 -40.92 -16.90 16.45
C THR A 365 -40.76 -18.38 16.10
N GLY A 366 -39.61 -18.98 16.42
CA GLY A 366 -39.24 -20.33 16.03
C GLY A 366 -38.75 -20.45 14.59
N ALA A 367 -38.88 -19.41 13.76
CA ALA A 367 -38.41 -19.40 12.37
C ALA A 367 -37.05 -18.70 12.25
N ALA A 368 -36.12 -19.35 11.53
CA ALA A 368 -34.83 -18.76 11.15
C ALA A 368 -34.37 -19.29 9.78
N HIS A 369 -33.74 -18.42 9.00
CA HIS A 369 -33.19 -18.71 7.69
C HIS A 369 -31.67 -18.53 7.68
N PHE A 370 -31.00 -19.35 6.88
CA PHE A 370 -29.56 -19.28 6.64
C PHE A 370 -29.26 -19.53 5.16
N ASP A 371 -28.70 -18.53 4.49
CA ASP A 371 -28.51 -18.51 3.04
C ASP A 371 -27.08 -18.84 2.63
N PHE A 372 -26.13 -18.05 3.12
CA PHE A 372 -24.72 -18.14 2.76
C PHE A 372 -23.88 -17.44 3.81
N ILE A 373 -22.57 -17.72 3.78
CA ILE A 373 -21.59 -16.87 4.46
C ILE A 373 -20.82 -16.04 3.45
N ARG A 374 -20.30 -14.91 3.93
CA ARG A 374 -19.36 -14.10 3.19
C ARG A 374 -18.12 -13.90 4.03
N LEU A 375 -16.98 -14.28 3.45
CA LEU A 375 -15.66 -14.04 3.99
C LEU A 375 -15.07 -12.82 3.30
N ASP A 376 -15.19 -11.69 3.97
CA ASP A 376 -14.45 -10.49 3.57
C ASP A 376 -13.03 -10.66 4.12
N PRO A 377 -11.95 -10.68 3.33
CA PRO A 377 -10.60 -10.70 3.87
C PRO A 377 -10.44 -9.56 4.87
N LEU A 378 -9.88 -9.90 6.03
CA LEU A 378 -9.47 -8.92 7.00
C LEU A 378 -8.36 -8.12 6.36
N ASN A 379 -8.75 -6.97 5.84
CA ASN A 379 -7.83 -5.93 5.43
C ASN A 379 -7.33 -5.24 6.71
N TYR A 380 -6.69 -6.00 7.61
CA TYR A 380 -5.69 -5.36 8.46
C TYR A 380 -4.44 -5.29 7.59
N ILE A 381 -3.96 -4.08 7.43
CA ILE A 381 -2.59 -3.86 7.07
C ILE A 381 -1.95 -3.44 8.38
N ASP A 382 -0.80 -4.04 8.72
CA ASP A 382 0.00 -3.57 9.85
C ASP A 382 0.35 -2.11 9.59
N GLY A 383 -0.38 -1.23 10.27
CA GLY A 383 -0.38 0.20 9.98
C GLY A 383 -0.29 1.00 11.27
N LYS A 384 0.36 2.15 11.19
CA LYS A 384 0.44 3.06 12.33
C LYS A 384 -0.95 3.62 12.65
N ILE A 385 -1.23 3.83 13.93
CA ILE A 385 -2.50 4.37 14.44
C ILE A 385 -2.62 5.84 14.03
N ASN A 386 -3.65 6.20 13.26
CA ASN A 386 -3.87 7.59 12.88
C ASN A 386 -4.42 8.39 14.06
N ILE A 387 -3.60 9.28 14.64
CA ILE A 387 -3.95 10.04 15.85
C ILE A 387 -5.11 11.03 15.65
N ASN A 388 -5.41 11.40 14.39
CA ASN A 388 -6.52 12.28 14.08
C ASN A 388 -7.88 11.58 14.06
N THR A 389 -7.91 10.26 13.91
CA THR A 389 -9.16 9.50 13.75
C THR A 389 -9.34 8.40 14.80
N ALA A 390 -8.25 7.88 15.38
CA ALA A 390 -8.26 6.80 16.37
C ALA A 390 -9.04 7.20 17.64
N SER A 391 -10.02 6.40 18.04
CA SER A 391 -10.86 6.67 19.22
C SER A 391 -10.04 6.69 20.52
N SER A 392 -10.61 7.29 21.58
CA SER A 392 -9.95 7.39 22.90
C SER A 392 -9.50 6.01 23.38
N ARG A 393 -10.38 5.00 23.29
CA ARG A 393 -10.07 3.60 23.61
C ARG A 393 -8.87 3.03 22.84
N VAL A 394 -8.70 3.37 21.55
CA VAL A 394 -7.56 2.89 20.74
C VAL A 394 -6.28 3.61 21.13
N LEU A 395 -6.34 4.92 21.40
CA LEU A 395 -5.21 5.72 21.84
C LEU A 395 -4.69 5.27 23.22
N SER A 396 -5.58 4.92 24.15
CA SER A 396 -5.22 4.45 25.50
C SER A 396 -4.51 3.09 25.54
N VAL A 397 -4.39 2.39 24.41
CA VAL A 397 -3.59 1.15 24.29
C VAL A 397 -2.11 1.48 24.04
N LEU A 398 -1.79 2.72 23.62
CA LEU A 398 -0.42 3.14 23.36
C LEU A 398 0.39 3.21 24.67
N PRO A 399 1.67 2.79 24.66
CA PRO A 399 2.52 2.87 25.84
C PRO A 399 2.61 4.30 26.41
N GLY A 400 2.28 4.43 27.70
CA GLY A 400 2.35 5.71 28.42
C GLY A 400 1.20 6.68 28.13
N ILE A 401 0.14 6.24 27.45
CA ILE A 401 -1.08 7.01 27.15
C ILE A 401 -2.24 6.46 27.98
N ASP A 402 -2.67 7.22 28.97
CA ASP A 402 -3.90 6.96 29.71
C ASP A 402 -5.09 7.67 29.06
N GLU A 403 -6.29 7.48 29.62
CA GLU A 403 -7.53 8.06 29.11
C GLU A 403 -7.50 9.60 29.08
N GLN A 404 -6.86 10.24 30.07
CA GLN A 404 -6.75 11.70 30.12
C GLN A 404 -5.84 12.23 29.00
N ILE A 405 -4.76 11.52 28.70
CA ILE A 405 -3.84 11.87 27.61
C ILE A 405 -4.48 11.56 26.26
N ALA A 406 -5.21 10.44 26.13
CA ALA A 406 -5.97 10.12 24.93
C ALA A 406 -6.99 11.22 24.61
N ASP A 407 -7.73 11.70 25.61
CA ASP A 407 -8.67 12.81 25.45
C ASP A 407 -7.95 14.13 25.16
N SER A 408 -6.78 14.36 25.74
CA SER A 408 -5.92 15.51 25.42
C SER A 408 -5.44 15.48 23.96
N ILE A 409 -5.06 14.31 23.45
CA ILE A 409 -4.74 14.11 22.03
C ILE A 409 -5.97 14.40 21.17
N ILE A 410 -7.15 13.90 21.54
CA ILE A 410 -8.41 14.13 20.82
C ILE A 410 -8.78 15.62 20.78
N GLY A 411 -8.70 16.31 21.91
CA GLY A 411 -8.98 17.75 22.03
C GLY A 411 -8.00 18.61 21.24
N ASN A 412 -6.82 18.06 20.92
CA ASN A 412 -5.79 18.72 20.14
C ASN A 412 -5.67 18.23 18.68
N ARG A 413 -6.61 17.38 18.21
CA ARG A 413 -6.67 16.87 16.83
C ARG A 413 -6.59 17.97 15.78
N VAL A 414 -6.46 17.54 14.53
CA VAL A 414 -5.99 18.31 13.37
C VAL A 414 -4.46 18.40 13.31
N PHE A 415 -3.76 17.45 13.94
CA PHE A 415 -2.37 17.15 13.59
C PHE A 415 -2.34 16.83 12.08
N GLY A 416 -1.37 17.31 11.32
CA GLY A 416 -1.39 17.24 9.86
C GLY A 416 -1.78 18.54 9.17
N ASN A 417 -2.76 19.30 9.71
CA ASN A 417 -3.24 20.54 9.07
C ASN A 417 -4.01 21.52 10.00
N LYS A 418 -3.70 21.63 11.28
CA LYS A 418 -4.37 22.58 12.18
C LYS A 418 -4.12 24.00 11.67
N ASN A 419 -5.18 24.74 11.36
CA ASN A 419 -5.10 26.12 10.88
C ASN A 419 -4.11 26.35 9.73
N ASN A 420 -4.03 25.41 8.76
CA ASN A 420 -3.08 25.47 7.65
C ASN A 420 -1.58 25.33 8.01
N LEU A 421 -1.22 25.04 9.27
CA LEU A 421 0.16 25.03 9.75
C LEU A 421 0.97 23.77 9.41
N GLY A 422 0.34 22.73 8.85
CA GLY A 422 1.05 21.53 8.39
C GLY A 422 1.70 20.71 9.51
N LEU A 423 1.09 20.67 10.70
CA LEU A 423 1.62 19.96 11.86
C LEU A 423 1.99 18.51 11.51
N GLY A 424 3.19 18.06 11.85
CA GLY A 424 3.61 16.67 11.72
C GLY A 424 3.20 15.83 12.92
N ILE A 425 3.63 14.57 12.90
CA ILE A 425 3.49 13.68 14.06
C ILE A 425 4.28 14.20 15.29
N GLY A 426 5.37 14.94 15.05
CA GLY A 426 6.19 15.56 16.10
C GLY A 426 5.46 16.63 16.91
N ASP A 427 4.39 17.22 16.38
CA ASP A 427 3.62 18.25 17.09
C ASP A 427 2.76 17.70 18.22
N ILE A 428 2.63 16.37 18.31
CA ILE A 428 2.05 15.73 19.50
C ILE A 428 2.93 15.95 20.74
N ILE A 429 4.21 16.31 20.56
CA ILE A 429 5.12 16.68 21.66
C ILE A 429 4.85 18.09 22.19
N SER A 430 3.95 18.85 21.57
CA SER A 430 3.59 20.20 22.02
C SER A 430 3.04 20.21 23.45
N GLU A 431 3.17 21.36 24.09
CA GLU A 431 2.83 21.53 25.50
C GLU A 431 1.35 21.25 25.74
N GLY A 432 1.06 20.37 26.71
CA GLY A 432 -0.31 20.01 27.08
C GLY A 432 -0.92 18.82 26.32
N VAL A 433 -0.25 18.25 25.32
CA VAL A 433 -0.78 17.08 24.58
C VAL A 433 -0.35 15.75 25.22
N LEU A 434 0.95 15.54 25.43
CA LEU A 434 1.51 14.32 26.05
C LEU A 434 1.87 14.51 27.55
N GLY A 435 1.45 15.62 28.15
CA GLY A 435 1.74 16.03 29.52
C GLY A 435 2.34 17.44 29.62
N SER A 436 2.56 17.92 30.83
CA SER A 436 3.14 19.24 31.10
C SER A 436 4.67 19.23 31.04
N GLU A 437 5.31 18.22 31.64
CA GLU A 437 6.77 18.12 31.74
C GLU A 437 7.44 17.72 30.41
N GLU A 438 8.46 18.46 29.98
CA GLU A 438 9.14 18.24 28.70
C GLU A 438 9.83 16.86 28.60
N SER A 439 10.48 16.42 29.66
CA SER A 439 11.17 15.11 29.72
C SER A 439 10.17 13.95 29.59
N VAL A 440 8.99 14.08 30.20
CA VAL A 440 7.90 13.10 30.13
C VAL A 440 7.29 13.06 28.73
N ARG A 441 7.06 14.23 28.12
CA ARG A 441 6.55 14.32 26.74
C ARG A 441 7.49 13.64 25.74
N LYS A 442 8.80 13.91 25.84
CA LYS A 442 9.82 13.28 24.97
C LYS A 442 9.88 11.77 25.16
N LEU A 443 9.80 11.29 26.40
CA LEU A 443 9.79 9.86 26.70
C LEU A 443 8.57 9.15 26.09
N LYS A 444 7.37 9.69 26.32
CA LYS A 444 6.12 9.12 25.78
C LYS A 444 6.10 9.18 24.25
N PHE A 445 6.51 10.30 23.67
CA PHE A 445 6.60 10.41 22.22
C PHE A 445 7.55 9.37 21.62
N LYS A 446 8.73 9.17 22.22
CA LYS A 446 9.68 8.14 21.79
C LYS A 446 9.09 6.72 21.84
N GLN A 447 8.20 6.44 22.79
CA GLN A 447 7.56 5.13 22.93
C GLN A 447 6.47 4.87 21.90
N ILE A 448 5.83 5.93 21.39
CA ILE A 448 4.66 5.80 20.50
C ILE A 448 4.94 6.20 19.05
N SER A 449 5.99 6.97 18.76
CA SER A 449 6.21 7.62 17.44
C SER A 449 6.29 6.64 16.26
N ASN A 450 6.74 5.40 16.49
CA ASN A 450 6.74 4.34 15.50
C ASN A 450 5.37 3.65 15.33
N LEU A 451 4.46 3.82 16.29
CA LEU A 451 3.13 3.22 16.33
C LEU A 451 2.03 4.16 15.82
N ILE A 452 2.32 5.45 15.61
CA ILE A 452 1.32 6.46 15.23
C ILE A 452 1.60 7.11 13.87
N THR A 453 0.57 7.67 13.23
CA THR A 453 0.64 8.45 11.98
C THR A 453 -0.33 9.63 12.02
N VAL A 454 -0.08 10.65 11.20
CA VAL A 454 -1.02 11.75 10.92
C VAL A 454 -1.65 11.66 9.54
N ARG A 455 -1.17 10.72 8.70
CA ARG A 455 -1.68 10.45 7.35
C ARG A 455 -2.36 9.08 7.30
N SER A 456 -3.46 9.00 6.57
CA SER A 456 -4.04 7.70 6.19
C SER A 456 -3.52 7.31 4.82
N GLY A 457 -2.68 6.28 4.74
CA GLY A 457 -2.32 5.61 3.48
C GLY A 457 -3.33 4.52 3.11
N ILE A 458 -4.26 4.20 4.01
CA ILE A 458 -5.24 3.13 3.87
C ILE A 458 -6.64 3.73 3.85
N TYR A 459 -7.40 3.40 2.82
CA TYR A 459 -8.73 3.92 2.54
C TYR A 459 -9.74 2.77 2.51
N ARG A 460 -10.94 3.02 3.02
CA ARG A 460 -12.08 2.10 2.90
C ARG A 460 -13.06 2.69 1.88
N ILE A 461 -13.20 2.01 0.75
CA ILE A 461 -14.15 2.36 -0.31
C ILE A 461 -15.44 1.56 -0.09
N ILE A 462 -16.58 2.25 -0.08
CA ILE A 462 -17.92 1.65 0.03
C ILE A 462 -18.72 2.10 -1.19
N VAL A 463 -18.98 1.17 -2.11
CA VAL A 463 -19.85 1.38 -3.27
C VAL A 463 -21.22 0.81 -2.94
N THR A 464 -22.28 1.58 -3.17
CA THR A 464 -23.67 1.13 -2.97
C THR A 464 -24.42 1.27 -4.30
N GLY A 465 -24.75 0.16 -4.94
CA GLY A 465 -25.64 0.14 -6.10
C GLY A 465 -27.09 -0.04 -5.63
N GLN A 466 -28.02 0.75 -6.15
CA GLN A 466 -29.45 0.64 -5.83
C GLN A 466 -30.27 0.56 -7.12
N VAL A 467 -31.30 -0.27 -7.13
CA VAL A 467 -32.38 -0.26 -8.12
C VAL A 467 -33.55 0.47 -7.50
N LEU A 468 -34.04 1.50 -8.20
CA LEU A 468 -35.16 2.33 -7.75
C LEU A 468 -36.38 2.13 -8.66
N GLU A 469 -37.57 2.07 -8.08
CA GLU A 469 -38.86 2.22 -8.77
C GLU A 469 -39.69 3.22 -7.98
N ASP A 470 -40.20 4.27 -8.64
CA ASP A 470 -40.94 5.36 -8.01
C ASP A 470 -40.24 5.96 -6.77
N ASN A 471 -38.91 6.14 -6.85
CA ASN A 471 -38.03 6.59 -5.76
C ASN A 471 -37.98 5.68 -4.52
N LYS A 472 -38.49 4.45 -4.63
CA LYS A 472 -38.33 3.40 -3.62
C LYS A 472 -37.20 2.46 -4.02
N ILE A 473 -36.36 2.11 -3.05
CA ILE A 473 -35.29 1.13 -3.23
C ILE A 473 -35.91 -0.25 -3.35
N LEU A 474 -35.85 -0.82 -4.55
CA LEU A 474 -36.26 -2.19 -4.84
C LEU A 474 -35.15 -3.20 -4.53
N SER A 475 -33.90 -2.81 -4.73
CA SER A 475 -32.73 -3.66 -4.47
C SER A 475 -31.52 -2.80 -4.17
N GLU A 476 -30.66 -3.25 -3.26
CA GLU A 476 -29.40 -2.59 -2.91
C GLU A 476 -28.26 -3.61 -2.85
N LYS A 477 -27.08 -3.26 -3.41
CA LYS A 477 -25.85 -4.03 -3.29
C LYS A 477 -24.71 -3.13 -2.82
N LYS A 478 -24.11 -3.49 -1.69
CA LYS A 478 -22.92 -2.83 -1.14
C LYS A 478 -21.65 -3.62 -1.45
N ILE A 479 -20.67 -2.97 -2.06
CA ILE A 479 -19.32 -3.49 -2.34
C ILE A 479 -18.33 -2.69 -1.50
N TRP A 480 -17.46 -3.38 -0.78
CA TRP A 480 -16.43 -2.77 0.04
C TRP A 480 -15.06 -3.14 -0.50
N ALA A 481 -14.14 -2.19 -0.52
CA ALA A 481 -12.74 -2.41 -0.84
C ALA A 481 -11.87 -1.65 0.17
N VAL A 482 -10.70 -2.20 0.48
CA VAL A 482 -9.65 -1.46 1.18
C VAL A 482 -8.53 -1.22 0.19
N PHE A 483 -8.13 0.04 0.09
CA PHE A 483 -7.13 0.53 -0.83
C PHE A 483 -5.98 1.10 -0.01
N GLU A 484 -4.81 0.51 -0.14
CA GLU A 484 -3.56 1.09 0.35
C GLU A 484 -2.91 1.86 -0.80
N ARG A 485 -2.55 3.12 -0.54
CA ARG A 485 -1.88 3.99 -1.50
C ARG A 485 -0.39 3.71 -1.55
#